data_AF-A0A950QX37-F1
#
_entry.id   AF-A0A950QX37-F1
#
_cell.length_a   1.000
_cell.length_b   1.000
_cell.length_c   1.000
_cell.angle_alpha   90.00
_cell.angle_beta   90.00
_cell.angle_gamma   90.00
#
_symmetry.space_group_name_H-M   'P 1'
#
loop_
_entity.id
_entity.type
_entity.pdbx_description
1 polymer ?
#
loop_
_entity_poly.entity_id
_entity_poly.type
_entity_poly.pdbx_seq_one_letter_code
_entity_poly.pdbx_strand_id
1 'polypeptide(L)'
;MSTGPAAPKLNQKDAEVLEFIATSRWITHQQLSEVVQIRGIETNRKVFEWRVRRLAQCGLLKKQRPAFLNRNILYSITRTGIYGLEHIGVHPLSLGADNDDGEIKIKHHIPHSLEINRIRIAMLRSGTLVRWTPGAWIRLLLRAGQKRYAKVYDAVAAVMVHGEIY
;
A
#
# COMPACT_ATOMS: atom_id res chain seq x y z
N MET A 1 -20.98 -25.72 -5.88
CA MET A 1 -19.64 -25.17 -6.16
C MET A 1 -19.82 -23.92 -6.99
N SER A 2 -19.72 -22.73 -6.37
CA SER A 2 -19.80 -21.46 -7.10
C SER A 2 -18.41 -21.12 -7.61
N THR A 3 -18.21 -21.17 -8.92
CA THR A 3 -17.04 -20.60 -9.56
C THR A 3 -17.12 -19.08 -9.37
N GLY A 4 -16.44 -18.57 -8.35
CA GLY A 4 -16.24 -17.13 -8.18
C GLY A 4 -15.64 -16.54 -9.46
N PRO A 5 -15.89 -15.26 -9.77
CA PRO A 5 -15.37 -14.62 -10.97
C PRO A 5 -13.86 -14.83 -11.04
N ALA A 6 -13.37 -15.29 -12.20
CA ALA A 6 -11.94 -15.51 -12.42
C ALA A 6 -11.17 -14.25 -12.03
N ALA A 7 -10.20 -14.38 -11.11
CA ALA A 7 -9.40 -13.26 -10.66
C ALA A 7 -8.73 -12.60 -11.89
N PRO A 8 -8.76 -11.26 -12.00
CA PRO A 8 -8.17 -10.59 -13.15
C PRO A 8 -6.69 -10.94 -13.25
N LYS A 9 -6.21 -11.27 -14.46
CA LYS A 9 -4.78 -11.49 -14.67
C LYS A 9 -4.02 -10.20 -14.35
N LEU A 10 -3.26 -10.22 -13.25
CA LEU A 10 -2.37 -9.15 -12.84
C LEU A 10 -1.09 -9.23 -13.66
N ASN A 11 -0.69 -8.11 -14.27
CA ASN A 11 0.68 -7.99 -14.79
C ASN A 11 1.60 -7.42 -13.70
N GLN A 12 2.90 -7.40 -13.98
CA GLN A 12 3.92 -6.92 -13.04
C GLN A 12 3.65 -5.48 -12.53
N LYS A 13 3.28 -4.55 -13.41
CA LYS A 13 2.96 -3.17 -13.02
C LYS A 13 1.70 -3.09 -12.14
N ASP A 14 0.73 -3.97 -12.35
CA ASP A 14 -0.45 -4.06 -11.47
C ASP A 14 -0.05 -4.54 -10.08
N ALA A 15 0.81 -5.55 -10.00
CA ALA A 15 1.32 -6.08 -8.75
C ALA A 15 2.05 -5.00 -7.94
N GLU A 16 2.92 -4.22 -8.60
CA GLU A 16 3.68 -3.15 -7.93
C GLU A 16 2.78 -2.01 -7.42
N VAL A 17 1.74 -1.64 -8.19
CA VAL A 17 0.75 -0.65 -7.73
C VAL A 17 -0.06 -1.19 -6.55
N LEU A 18 -0.54 -2.42 -6.64
CA LEU A 18 -1.32 -3.06 -5.59
C LEU A 18 -0.51 -3.23 -4.30
N GLU A 19 0.73 -3.69 -4.41
CA GLU A 19 1.63 -3.87 -3.26
C GLU A 19 1.88 -2.52 -2.56
N PHE A 20 2.11 -1.45 -3.32
CA PHE A 20 2.28 -0.14 -2.71
C PHE A 20 1.04 0.30 -1.94
N ILE A 21 -0.15 0.14 -2.54
CA ILE A 21 -1.42 0.47 -1.88
C ILE A 21 -1.63 -0.40 -0.63
N ALA A 22 -1.33 -1.69 -0.72
CA ALA A 22 -1.47 -2.64 0.39
C ALA A 22 -0.59 -2.25 1.59
N THR A 23 0.64 -1.82 1.32
CA THR A 23 1.62 -1.43 2.33
C THR A 23 1.45 0.02 2.84
N SER A 24 0.55 0.78 2.23
CA SER A 24 0.24 2.18 2.58
C SER A 24 -1.02 2.36 3.45
N ARG A 25 -1.81 1.30 3.67
CA ARG A 25 -3.12 1.28 4.36
C ARG A 25 -4.20 2.14 3.65
N TRP A 26 -3.97 3.44 3.53
CA TRP A 26 -4.73 4.37 2.68
C TRP A 26 -3.78 5.30 1.94
N ILE A 27 -4.06 5.58 0.67
CA ILE A 27 -3.25 6.48 -0.15
C ILE A 27 -4.14 7.37 -1.01
N THR A 28 -3.78 8.64 -1.15
CA THR A 28 -4.50 9.53 -2.09
C THR A 28 -4.12 9.23 -3.53
N HIS A 29 -4.98 9.62 -4.47
CA HIS A 29 -4.64 9.52 -5.89
C HIS A 29 -3.37 10.29 -6.27
N GLN A 30 -3.15 11.47 -5.65
CA GLN A 30 -1.94 12.26 -5.85
C GLN A 30 -0.69 11.52 -5.36
N GLN A 31 -0.71 11.02 -4.12
CA GLN A 31 0.41 10.24 -3.57
C GLN A 31 0.70 8.99 -4.40
N LEU A 32 -0.33 8.28 -4.85
CA LEU A 32 -0.15 7.09 -5.69
C LEU A 32 0.44 7.44 -7.06
N SER A 33 -0.05 8.50 -7.70
CA SER A 33 0.50 8.96 -8.98
C SER A 33 1.97 9.33 -8.86
N GLU A 34 2.34 10.00 -7.77
CA GLU A 34 3.71 10.40 -7.50
C GLU A 34 4.63 9.18 -7.33
N VAL A 35 4.21 8.19 -6.56
CA VAL A 35 4.97 6.94 -6.38
C VAL A 35 5.16 6.20 -7.69
N VAL A 36 4.09 6.09 -8.47
CA VAL A 36 4.11 5.41 -9.77
C VAL A 36 5.10 6.07 -10.73
N GLN A 37 5.21 7.40 -10.68
CA GLN A 37 6.20 8.16 -11.44
C GLN A 37 7.62 7.97 -10.89
N ILE A 38 7.83 8.15 -9.59
CA ILE A 38 9.16 8.02 -8.95
C ILE A 38 9.74 6.63 -9.18
N ARG A 39 8.92 5.58 -9.08
CA ARG A 39 9.35 4.19 -9.28
C ARG A 39 9.44 3.77 -10.75
N GLY A 40 9.12 4.65 -11.71
CA GLY A 40 9.13 4.33 -13.13
C GLY A 40 8.10 3.28 -13.56
N ILE A 41 7.05 3.05 -12.75
CA ILE A 41 6.03 2.04 -13.03
C ILE A 41 5.19 2.44 -14.24
N GLU A 42 4.77 3.70 -14.29
CA GLU A 42 3.98 4.24 -15.40
C GLU A 42 4.23 5.74 -15.56
N THR A 43 4.69 6.14 -16.75
CA THR A 43 4.92 7.55 -17.09
C THR A 43 3.71 8.18 -17.76
N ASN A 44 2.85 7.37 -18.40
CA ASN A 44 1.67 7.87 -19.08
C ASN A 44 0.48 8.01 -18.12
N ARG A 45 0.07 9.25 -17.85
CA ARG A 45 -1.07 9.57 -16.98
C ARG A 45 -2.36 8.83 -17.37
N LYS A 46 -2.68 8.74 -18.66
CA LYS A 46 -3.91 8.05 -19.11
C LYS A 46 -3.86 6.56 -18.81
N VAL A 47 -2.69 5.94 -18.95
CA VAL A 47 -2.48 4.51 -18.65
C VAL A 47 -2.54 4.27 -17.14
N PHE A 48 -1.94 5.14 -16.34
CA PHE A 48 -2.06 5.09 -14.88
C PHE A 48 -3.53 5.18 -14.43
N GLU A 49 -4.27 6.17 -14.94
CA GLU A 49 -5.69 6.35 -14.61
C GLU A 49 -6.53 5.13 -15.04
N TRP A 50 -6.28 4.58 -16.23
CA TRP A 50 -6.92 3.36 -16.71
C TRP A 50 -6.61 2.18 -15.78
N ARG A 51 -5.34 2.00 -15.40
CA ARG A 51 -4.89 0.90 -14.53
C ARG A 51 -5.61 0.94 -13.19
N VAL A 52 -5.59 2.07 -12.51
CA VAL A 52 -6.22 2.21 -11.19
C VAL A 52 -7.74 2.07 -11.28
N ARG A 53 -8.36 2.58 -12.35
CA ARG A 53 -9.80 2.39 -12.61
C ARG A 53 -10.14 0.91 -12.79
N ARG A 54 -9.39 0.19 -13.62
CA ARG A 54 -9.58 -1.24 -13.87
C ARG A 54 -9.40 -2.05 -12.58
N LEU A 55 -8.34 -1.80 -11.81
CA LEU A 55 -8.10 -2.49 -10.53
C LEU A 55 -9.26 -2.27 -9.53
N ALA A 56 -9.83 -1.06 -9.48
CA ALA A 56 -11.01 -0.78 -8.68
C ALA A 56 -12.28 -1.47 -9.21
N GLN A 57 -12.51 -1.49 -10.53
CA GLN A 57 -13.65 -2.17 -11.16
C GLN A 57 -13.61 -3.69 -10.95
N CYS A 58 -12.40 -4.27 -10.92
CA CYS A 58 -12.19 -5.67 -10.59
C CYS A 58 -12.30 -5.98 -9.08
N GLY A 59 -12.61 -5.00 -8.24
CA GLY A 59 -12.77 -5.18 -6.80
C GLY A 59 -11.47 -5.41 -6.04
N LEU A 60 -10.30 -5.15 -6.64
CA LEU A 60 -8.99 -5.29 -5.98
C LEU A 60 -8.63 -4.07 -5.12
N LEU A 61 -9.22 -2.92 -5.44
CA LEU A 61 -9.05 -1.67 -4.72
C LEU A 61 -10.40 -1.11 -4.28
N LYS A 62 -10.46 -0.60 -3.05
CA LYS A 62 -11.57 0.23 -2.60
C LYS A 62 -11.26 1.68 -2.97
N LYS A 63 -12.14 2.30 -3.74
CA LYS A 63 -12.08 3.72 -4.08
C LYS A 63 -13.11 4.49 -3.26
N GLN A 64 -12.66 5.50 -2.51
CA GLN A 64 -13.51 6.31 -1.64
C GLN A 64 -13.26 7.81 -1.88
N ARG A 65 -14.22 8.64 -1.47
CA ARG A 65 -14.12 10.12 -1.49
C ARG A 65 -14.61 10.68 -0.15
N PRO A 66 -13.85 10.53 0.93
CA PRO A 66 -14.28 11.01 2.23
C PRO A 66 -14.43 12.54 2.23
N ALA A 67 -15.48 13.04 2.89
CA ALA A 67 -15.82 14.46 2.90
C ALA A 67 -14.68 15.34 3.46
N PHE A 68 -14.00 14.87 4.50
CA PHE A 68 -12.90 15.60 5.16
C PHE A 68 -11.61 15.72 4.32
N LEU A 69 -11.50 14.99 3.19
CA LEU A 69 -10.38 15.15 2.24
C LEU A 69 -10.79 16.01 1.02
N ASN A 70 -11.75 16.92 1.16
CA ASN A 70 -12.25 17.75 0.06
C ASN A 70 -12.68 16.91 -1.17
N ARG A 71 -13.24 15.71 -0.92
CA ARG A 71 -13.62 14.72 -1.95
C ARG A 71 -12.47 14.21 -2.83
N ASN A 72 -11.22 14.40 -2.43
CA ASN A 72 -10.08 13.76 -3.06
C ASN A 72 -10.23 12.24 -3.03
N ILE A 73 -9.77 11.58 -4.10
CA ILE A 73 -9.88 10.13 -4.21
C ILE A 73 -8.88 9.48 -3.26
N LEU A 74 -9.40 8.59 -2.42
CA LEU A 74 -8.64 7.75 -1.51
C LEU A 74 -8.75 6.29 -1.95
N TYR A 75 -7.62 5.59 -1.94
CA TYR A 75 -7.54 4.16 -2.24
C TYR A 75 -7.10 3.38 -1.01
N SER A 76 -7.67 2.20 -0.84
CA SER A 76 -7.15 1.14 0.03
C SER A 76 -7.28 -0.21 -0.67
N ILE A 77 -6.48 -1.19 -0.26
CA ILE A 77 -6.60 -2.54 -0.83
C ILE A 77 -7.82 -3.26 -0.26
N THR A 78 -8.47 -4.10 -1.06
CA THR A 78 -9.53 -5.01 -0.59
C THR A 78 -8.95 -6.36 -0.20
N ARG A 79 -9.74 -7.22 0.46
CA ARG A 79 -9.35 -8.63 0.68
C ARG A 79 -9.07 -9.35 -0.63
N THR A 80 -9.88 -9.13 -1.66
CA THR A 80 -9.65 -9.69 -3.01
C THR A 80 -8.34 -9.20 -3.61
N GLY A 81 -7.98 -7.93 -3.39
CA GLY A 81 -6.69 -7.38 -3.80
C GLY A 81 -5.51 -8.07 -3.10
N ILE A 82 -5.62 -8.30 -1.78
CA ILE A 82 -4.61 -9.02 -1.00
C ILE A 82 -4.46 -10.46 -1.52
N TYR A 83 -5.56 -11.19 -1.70
CA TYR A 83 -5.50 -12.55 -2.26
C TYR A 83 -4.91 -12.58 -3.67
N GLY A 84 -5.21 -11.56 -4.50
CA GLY A 84 -4.61 -11.41 -5.82
C GLY A 84 -3.09 -11.27 -5.76
N LEU A 85 -2.56 -10.51 -4.79
CA LEU A 85 -1.12 -10.37 -4.54
C LEU A 85 -0.50 -11.69 -4.04
N GLU A 86 -1.13 -12.34 -3.08
CA GLU A 86 -0.62 -13.59 -2.50
C GLU A 86 -0.57 -14.72 -3.54
N HIS A 87 -1.57 -14.80 -4.43
CA HIS A 87 -1.62 -15.78 -5.52
C HIS A 87 -0.45 -15.62 -6.51
N ILE A 88 0.08 -14.42 -6.69
CA ILE A 88 1.25 -14.15 -7.55
C ILE A 88 2.57 -14.14 -6.76
N GLY A 89 2.55 -14.61 -5.50
CA GLY A 89 3.74 -14.73 -4.66
C GLY A 89 4.18 -13.45 -3.94
N VAL A 90 3.36 -12.39 -3.97
CA VAL A 90 3.67 -11.13 -3.27
C VAL A 90 3.13 -11.20 -1.85
N HIS A 91 4.05 -11.37 -0.88
CA HIS A 91 3.96 -11.17 0.58
C HIS A 91 2.65 -11.58 1.30
N PRO A 92 2.70 -12.29 2.46
CA PRO A 92 1.50 -12.64 3.23
C PRO A 92 0.94 -11.43 4.01
N LEU A 93 0.47 -10.41 3.30
CA LEU A 93 -0.02 -9.15 3.86
C LEU A 93 -1.37 -9.34 4.59
N SER A 94 -2.12 -10.40 4.27
CA SER A 94 -3.38 -10.74 4.94
C SER A 94 -3.20 -10.94 6.45
N LEU A 95 -2.06 -11.49 6.88
CA LEU A 95 -1.78 -11.83 8.27
C LEU A 95 -1.42 -10.62 9.15
N GLY A 96 -1.03 -9.50 8.51
CA GLY A 96 -0.70 -8.23 9.17
C GLY A 96 -1.80 -7.16 9.08
N ALA A 97 -2.85 -7.43 8.32
CA ALA A 97 -3.99 -6.56 8.12
C ALA A 97 -5.00 -6.72 9.26
N ASP A 98 -4.87 -5.89 10.30
CA ASP A 98 -5.94 -5.74 11.29
C ASP A 98 -7.14 -5.06 10.59
N ASN A 99 -8.19 -5.86 10.34
CA ASN A 99 -9.39 -5.46 9.60
C ASN A 99 -10.47 -4.85 10.51
N ASP A 100 -10.17 -4.59 11.78
CA ASP A 100 -11.17 -4.33 12.82
C ASP A 100 -11.14 -2.88 13.34
N ASP A 101 -11.07 -1.94 12.41
CA ASP A 101 -11.20 -0.51 12.71
C ASP A 101 -12.67 -0.10 12.54
N GLY A 102 -13.39 0.09 13.65
CA GLY A 102 -14.70 0.75 13.64
C GLY A 102 -14.63 2.17 13.04
N GLU A 103 -15.78 2.74 12.64
CA GLU A 103 -15.84 4.00 11.87
C GLU A 103 -15.09 5.20 12.50
N ILE A 104 -15.11 5.31 13.84
CA ILE A 104 -14.42 6.38 14.57
C ILE A 104 -12.91 6.24 14.45
N LYS A 105 -12.38 5.00 14.53
CA LYS A 105 -10.95 4.71 14.34
C LYS A 105 -10.52 5.05 12.91
N ILE A 106 -11.35 4.74 11.91
CA ILE A 106 -11.04 5.06 10.50
C ILE A 106 -10.77 6.55 10.29
N LYS A 107 -11.53 7.46 10.93
CA LYS A 107 -11.35 8.91 10.76
C LYS A 107 -9.99 9.41 11.25
N HIS A 108 -9.44 8.84 12.32
CA HIS A 108 -8.12 9.22 12.83
C HIS A 108 -6.98 8.49 12.12
N HIS A 109 -7.21 7.25 11.67
CA HIS A 109 -6.17 6.43 11.05
C HIS A 109 -5.88 6.86 9.60
N ILE A 110 -6.84 7.45 8.88
CA ILE A 110 -6.62 7.95 7.52
C ILE A 110 -5.58 9.08 7.52
N PRO A 111 -5.76 10.22 8.22
CA PRO A 111 -4.73 11.28 8.25
C PRO A 111 -3.35 10.77 8.66
N HIS A 112 -3.27 9.96 9.72
CA HIS A 112 -2.02 9.32 10.16
C HIS A 112 -1.34 8.53 9.04
N SER A 113 -2.08 7.65 8.37
CA SER A 113 -1.53 6.84 7.27
C SER A 113 -1.07 7.72 6.10
N LEU A 114 -1.78 8.82 5.81
CA LEU A 114 -1.36 9.77 4.78
C LEU A 114 -0.04 10.46 5.15
N GLU A 115 0.18 10.82 6.42
CA GLU A 115 1.47 11.39 6.88
C GLU A 115 2.62 10.38 6.76
N ILE A 116 2.41 9.14 7.20
CA ILE A 116 3.40 8.07 7.05
C ILE A 116 3.77 7.87 5.57
N ASN A 117 2.78 7.91 4.68
CA ASN A 117 3.02 7.84 3.24
C ASN A 117 3.79 9.05 2.72
N ARG A 118 3.56 10.27 3.23
CA ARG A 118 4.36 11.44 2.85
C ARG A 118 5.84 11.25 3.20
N ILE A 119 6.16 10.69 4.36
CA ILE A 119 7.54 10.37 4.76
C ILE A 119 8.15 9.34 3.80
N ARG A 120 7.44 8.23 3.54
CA ARG A 120 7.91 7.20 2.60
C ARG A 120 8.19 7.78 1.21
N ILE A 121 7.28 8.60 0.71
CA ILE A 121 7.36 9.23 -0.60
C ILE A 121 8.51 10.24 -0.67
N ALA A 122 8.73 11.03 0.39
CA ALA A 122 9.86 11.93 0.47
C ALA A 122 11.20 11.18 0.38
N MET A 123 11.33 10.06 1.11
CA MET A 123 12.54 9.22 1.06
C MET A 123 12.73 8.53 -0.30
N LEU A 124 11.64 8.14 -0.98
CA LEU A 124 11.70 7.63 -2.35
C LEU A 124 12.20 8.71 -3.30
N ARG A 125 11.65 9.93 -3.20
CA ARG A 125 12.02 11.06 -4.06
C ARG A 125 13.48 11.46 -3.88
N SER A 126 14.01 11.42 -2.66
CA SER A 126 15.42 11.73 -2.39
C SER A 126 16.38 10.64 -2.83
N GLY A 127 15.89 9.47 -3.27
CA GLY A 127 16.73 8.32 -3.64
C GLY A 127 17.46 7.69 -2.45
N THR A 128 17.10 8.05 -1.21
CA THR A 128 17.76 7.53 0.00
C THR A 128 17.10 6.28 0.53
N LEU A 129 15.86 5.99 0.14
CA LEU A 129 15.14 4.80 0.63
C LEU A 129 15.68 3.52 -0.02
N VAL A 130 16.31 2.66 0.78
CA VAL A 130 16.76 1.32 0.36
C VAL A 130 15.67 0.28 0.56
N ARG A 131 15.01 0.31 1.73
CA ARG A 131 13.96 -0.66 2.07
C ARG A 131 12.89 0.00 2.94
N TRP A 132 11.63 -0.34 2.69
CA TRP A 132 10.51 0.05 3.53
C TRP A 132 9.85 -1.19 4.12
N THR A 133 9.83 -1.30 5.44
CA THR A 133 9.12 -2.36 6.18
C THR A 133 7.83 -1.76 6.75
N PRO A 134 6.65 -2.06 6.20
CA PRO A 134 5.40 -1.50 6.69
C PRO A 134 4.99 -2.13 8.03
N GLY A 135 4.26 -1.40 8.86
CA GLY A 135 3.82 -1.85 10.19
C GLY A 135 3.01 -3.14 10.19
N ALA A 136 2.26 -3.44 9.13
CA ALA A 136 1.59 -4.74 8.96
C ALA A 136 2.57 -5.91 8.98
N TRP A 137 3.73 -5.72 8.36
CA TRP A 137 4.77 -6.73 8.30
C TRP A 137 5.52 -6.84 9.64
N ILE A 138 5.73 -5.72 10.31
CA ILE A 138 6.29 -5.69 11.67
C ILE A 138 5.37 -6.45 12.65
N ARG A 139 4.06 -6.22 12.59
CA ARG A 139 3.07 -6.95 13.40
C ARG A 139 3.11 -8.45 13.11
N LEU A 140 3.17 -8.83 11.83
CA LEU A 140 3.30 -10.24 11.45
C LEU A 140 4.55 -10.88 12.05
N LEU A 141 5.71 -10.24 11.91
CA LEU A 141 6.98 -10.77 12.42
C LEU A 141 6.97 -10.90 13.95
N LEU A 142 6.44 -9.90 14.66
CA LEU A 142 6.29 -9.95 16.12
C LEU A 142 5.34 -11.09 16.56
N ARG A 143 4.21 -11.28 15.87
CA ARG A 143 3.29 -12.41 16.12
C ARG A 143 3.97 -13.76 15.88
N ALA A 144 4.90 -13.84 14.94
CA ALA A 144 5.72 -15.02 14.67
C ALA A 144 6.89 -15.20 15.66
N GLY A 145 6.97 -14.41 16.74
CA GLY A 145 8.00 -14.54 17.78
C GLY A 145 9.35 -13.90 17.44
N GLN A 146 9.45 -13.10 16.36
CA GLN A 146 10.68 -12.41 16.01
C GLN A 146 11.01 -11.31 17.01
N LYS A 147 12.25 -11.30 17.53
CA LYS A 147 12.73 -10.29 18.49
C LYS A 147 13.43 -9.09 17.85
N ARG A 148 13.36 -8.98 16.51
CA ARG A 148 14.04 -7.91 15.75
C ARG A 148 13.51 -6.51 16.06
N TYR A 149 12.25 -6.38 16.45
CA TYR A 149 11.61 -5.10 16.76
C TYR A 149 11.21 -5.07 18.24
N ALA A 150 11.52 -3.97 18.94
CA ALA A 150 11.19 -3.82 20.36
C ALA A 150 9.69 -3.60 20.61
N LYS A 151 8.97 -3.09 19.61
CA LYS A 151 7.52 -2.83 19.63
C LYS A 151 6.96 -2.78 18.21
N VAL A 152 5.64 -2.62 18.11
CA VAL A 152 4.96 -2.37 16.82
C VAL A 152 5.23 -0.92 16.39
N TYR A 153 6.10 -0.75 15.40
CA TYR A 153 6.30 0.53 14.71
C TYR A 153 5.29 0.70 13.56
N ASP A 154 4.99 1.94 13.19
CA ASP A 154 4.16 2.26 12.02
C ASP A 154 4.83 1.82 10.71
N ALA A 155 6.15 2.00 10.63
CA ALA A 155 7.03 1.46 9.62
C ALA A 155 8.50 1.53 10.08
N VAL A 156 9.37 0.81 9.39
CA VAL A 156 10.83 0.92 9.53
C VAL A 156 11.42 1.13 8.14
N ALA A 157 12.15 2.23 7.95
CA ALA A 157 12.90 2.51 6.75
C ALA A 157 14.35 2.09 6.95
N ALA A 158 14.94 1.45 5.93
CA ALA A 158 16.39 1.40 5.79
C ALA A 158 16.81 2.43 4.76
N VAL A 159 17.80 3.27 5.10
CA VAL A 159 18.18 4.43 4.29
C VAL A 159 19.68 4.44 4.00
N MET A 160 20.02 4.91 2.79
CA MET A 160 21.39 5.13 2.36
C MET A 160 21.85 6.52 2.82
N VAL A 161 22.90 6.58 3.64
CA VAL A 161 23.52 7.81 4.11
C VAL A 161 25.03 7.68 3.92
N HIS A 162 25.63 8.56 3.12
CA HIS A 162 27.07 8.56 2.83
C HIS A 162 27.65 7.20 2.34
N GLY A 163 26.84 6.40 1.64
CA GLY A 163 27.26 5.09 1.13
C GLY A 163 27.05 3.93 2.09
N GLU A 164 26.52 4.19 3.29
CA GLU A 164 26.19 3.17 4.29
C GLU A 164 24.67 3.05 4.49
N ILE A 165 24.21 1.84 4.83
CA ILE A 165 22.80 1.56 5.08
C ILE A 165 22.54 1.57 6.59
N TYR A 166 21.58 2.40 7.01
CA TYR A 166 21.07 2.50 8.37
C TYR A 166 19.63 1.99 8.45
#